data_AF-A0A1E5SY67-F1
#
_entry.id   AF-A0A1E5SY67-F1
#
_cell.length_a   1.000
_cell.length_b   1.000
_cell.length_c   1.000
_cell.angle_alpha   90.00
_cell.angle_beta   90.00
_cell.angle_gamma   90.00
#
_symmetry.space_group_name_H-M   'P 1'
#
loop_
_entity.id
_entity.type
_entity.pdbx_description
1 polymer ?
#
loop_
_entity_poly.entity_id
_entity_poly.type
_entity_poly.pdbx_seq_one_letter_code
_entity_poly.pdbx_strand_id
1 'polypeptide(L)'
;MFRTEIEDIRHPISLTHTDSILTMGSCFADEIGNRLSTNKFKVHVNPFGTVFNPLSLFELIEGALGSLDGLEDAYLKRDGQYYNYKFHSSVSHESKIGLQKHIESKFSQVAQDLKKADVLFLTFGTAWVHEIAKRKLLVTNCHKMPRKEFNKRLLDVQEIIPAFFTMKEHLQAVNPDLQIVLTVSPVRHTKETLALNNVSKSVLRLACHYLSDMAEDVHYFPSYEIMLDDLRDYRFYEKDLIHINEQGIDYIWQVFSKTYFSKKTQDLVNEWQSIAKALSHKAFNPKSGKHQQFLRNTLQKLEGLQSKLTVKQEIAKVKSQLNING
;
A
#
# COMPACT_ATOMS: atom_id res chain seq x y z
N MET A 1 1.96 -3.86 33.53
CA MET A 1 2.24 -3.29 32.20
C MET A 1 1.25 -3.92 31.22
N PHE A 2 0.35 -3.15 30.60
CA PHE A 2 -0.73 -3.70 29.76
C PHE A 2 -0.29 -3.97 28.32
N ARG A 3 0.85 -3.40 27.90
CA ARG A 3 1.41 -3.47 26.54
C ARG A 3 2.93 -3.47 26.59
N THR A 4 3.56 -4.03 25.56
CA THR A 4 5.00 -3.93 25.30
C THR A 4 5.15 -3.10 24.02
N GLU A 5 5.18 -1.77 24.17
CA GLU A 5 5.29 -0.87 23.03
C GLU A 5 6.64 -1.09 22.33
N ILE A 6 6.66 -1.02 21.01
CA ILE A 6 7.89 -1.06 20.24
C ILE A 6 8.56 0.31 20.36
N GLU A 7 9.61 0.39 21.18
CA GLU A 7 10.35 1.61 21.45
C GLU A 7 11.31 1.98 20.29
N ASP A 8 11.61 3.28 20.17
CA ASP A 8 12.65 3.84 19.29
C ASP A 8 12.62 3.40 17.80
N ILE A 9 11.44 3.40 17.16
CA ILE A 9 11.34 3.37 15.69
C ILE A 9 11.77 4.74 15.15
N ARG A 10 13.07 5.06 15.22
CA ARG A 10 13.64 6.27 14.64
C ARG A 10 13.96 6.00 13.18
N HIS A 11 13.53 6.92 12.34
CA HIS A 11 13.69 6.80 10.90
C HIS A 11 14.19 8.13 10.34
N PRO A 12 15.12 8.15 9.37
CA PRO A 12 15.56 9.40 8.75
C PRO A 12 14.49 10.08 7.87
N ILE A 13 13.38 9.39 7.56
CA ILE A 13 12.32 9.91 6.70
C ILE A 13 11.34 10.72 7.53
N SER A 14 11.03 11.93 7.08
CA SER A 14 9.97 12.77 7.63
C SER A 14 9.00 13.20 6.52
N LEU A 15 7.93 12.43 6.34
CA LEU A 15 6.89 12.68 5.35
C LEU A 15 6.10 13.98 5.61
N THR A 16 5.72 14.61 4.50
CA THR A 16 4.93 15.82 4.36
C THR A 16 3.94 15.66 3.21
N HIS A 17 2.97 16.58 3.11
CA HIS A 17 1.97 16.54 2.03
C HIS A 17 2.53 16.88 0.63
N THR A 18 3.78 17.34 0.54
CA THR A 18 4.45 17.58 -0.75
C THR A 18 5.15 16.35 -1.31
N ASP A 19 5.42 15.36 -0.47
CA ASP A 19 6.14 14.16 -0.88
C ASP A 19 5.25 13.25 -1.73
N SER A 20 5.87 12.65 -2.74
CA SER A 20 5.28 11.71 -3.66
C SER A 20 5.52 10.30 -3.16
N ILE A 21 4.45 9.61 -2.79
CA ILE A 21 4.50 8.29 -2.16
C ILE A 21 3.97 7.24 -3.12
N LEU A 22 4.67 6.11 -3.22
CA LEU A 22 4.16 4.91 -3.88
C LEU A 22 4.08 3.78 -2.83
N THR A 23 2.93 3.13 -2.71
CA THR A 23 2.78 1.94 -1.85
C THR A 23 2.47 0.73 -2.72
N MET A 24 3.17 -0.38 -2.48
CA MET A 24 2.97 -1.62 -3.21
C MET A 24 3.09 -2.84 -2.28
N GLY A 25 2.27 -3.87 -2.49
CA GLY A 25 2.37 -5.13 -1.77
C GLY A 25 1.03 -5.74 -1.39
N SER A 26 0.98 -6.34 -0.20
CA SER A 26 -0.23 -7.03 0.31
C SER A 26 -1.41 -6.07 0.52
N CYS A 27 -2.58 -6.60 0.90
CA CYS A 27 -3.74 -5.78 1.30
C CYS A 27 -3.44 -4.80 2.44
N PHE A 28 -2.45 -5.08 3.29
CA PHE A 28 -2.04 -4.11 4.32
C PHE A 28 -1.40 -2.84 3.72
N ALA A 29 -0.82 -2.92 2.52
CA ALA A 29 -0.38 -1.71 1.80
C ALA A 29 -1.56 -0.84 1.36
N ASP A 30 -2.73 -1.45 1.06
CA ASP A 30 -3.96 -0.69 0.79
C ASP A 30 -4.43 0.04 2.04
N GLU A 31 -4.42 -0.61 3.22
CA GLU A 31 -4.84 0.00 4.47
C GLU A 31 -4.05 1.28 4.80
N ILE A 32 -2.72 1.21 4.76
CA ILE A 32 -1.85 2.36 5.04
C ILE A 32 -1.90 3.39 3.90
N GLY A 33 -1.89 2.94 2.64
CA GLY A 33 -1.98 3.82 1.47
C GLY A 33 -3.28 4.61 1.41
N ASN A 34 -4.41 3.98 1.71
CA ASN A 34 -5.73 4.64 1.72
C ASN A 34 -5.85 5.65 2.86
N ARG A 35 -5.18 5.40 4.00
CA ARG A 35 -5.09 6.38 5.10
C ARG A 35 -4.23 7.58 4.71
N LEU A 36 -3.11 7.39 4.03
CA LEU A 36 -2.33 8.48 3.45
C LEU A 36 -3.20 9.31 2.48
N SER A 37 -3.89 8.65 1.54
CA SER A 37 -4.76 9.30 0.55
C SER A 37 -5.90 10.10 1.22
N THR A 38 -6.57 9.48 2.20
CA THR A 38 -7.66 10.10 2.97
C THR A 38 -7.16 11.32 3.76
N ASN A 39 -5.89 11.31 4.19
CA ASN A 39 -5.22 12.43 4.84
C ASN A 39 -4.49 13.37 3.88
N LYS A 40 -4.86 13.34 2.58
CA LYS A 40 -4.44 14.28 1.52
C LYS A 40 -2.98 14.21 1.10
N PHE A 41 -2.27 13.13 1.43
CA PHE A 41 -0.93 12.90 0.88
C PHE A 41 -1.00 12.55 -0.61
N LYS A 42 0.04 12.90 -1.37
CA LYS A 42 0.18 12.49 -2.76
C LYS A 42 0.68 11.05 -2.81
N VAL A 43 -0.25 10.10 -2.83
CA VAL A 43 0.05 8.67 -2.82
C VAL A 43 -0.61 7.93 -3.98
N HIS A 44 0.11 7.03 -4.63
CA HIS A 44 -0.45 6.01 -5.51
C HIS A 44 -0.38 4.66 -4.82
N VAL A 45 -1.54 4.02 -4.66
CA VAL A 45 -1.70 2.80 -3.85
C VAL A 45 -1.89 1.60 -4.75
N ASN A 46 -1.02 0.59 -4.60
CA ASN A 46 -1.10 -0.72 -5.26
C ASN A 46 -1.51 -0.63 -6.75
N PRO A 47 -0.72 0.03 -7.60
CA PRO A 47 -1.07 0.27 -9.01
C PRO A 47 -1.35 -1.02 -9.80
N PHE A 48 -0.74 -2.14 -9.41
CA PHE A 48 -0.95 -3.46 -10.04
C PHE A 48 -1.95 -4.35 -9.28
N GLY A 49 -2.65 -3.82 -8.27
CA GLY A 49 -3.42 -4.58 -7.29
C GLY A 49 -2.54 -5.21 -6.21
N THR A 50 -3.13 -6.07 -5.38
CA THR A 50 -2.40 -6.70 -4.26
C THR A 50 -1.41 -7.75 -4.75
N VAL A 51 -0.18 -7.69 -4.25
CA VAL A 51 0.93 -8.59 -4.57
C VAL A 51 1.62 -8.99 -3.27
N PHE A 52 1.55 -10.28 -2.93
CA PHE A 52 1.93 -10.71 -1.58
C PHE A 52 3.39 -11.11 -1.43
N ASN A 53 4.04 -11.62 -2.47
CA ASN A 53 5.41 -12.15 -2.35
C ASN A 53 6.43 -11.17 -2.94
N PRO A 54 7.67 -11.13 -2.39
CA PRO A 54 8.70 -10.19 -2.83
C PRO A 54 9.06 -10.32 -4.31
N LEU A 55 9.30 -11.53 -4.82
CA LEU A 55 9.77 -11.71 -6.20
C LEU A 55 8.76 -11.22 -7.23
N SER A 56 7.47 -11.54 -7.08
CA SER A 56 6.42 -11.02 -7.96
C SER A 56 6.32 -9.50 -7.90
N LEU A 57 6.56 -8.91 -6.73
CA LEU A 57 6.55 -7.46 -6.58
C LEU A 57 7.73 -6.81 -7.30
N PHE A 58 8.93 -7.40 -7.19
CA PHE A 58 10.13 -6.94 -7.89
C PHE A 58 9.97 -7.08 -9.41
N GLU A 59 9.43 -8.21 -9.92
CA GLU A 59 9.15 -8.38 -11.35
C GLU A 59 8.20 -7.31 -11.92
N LEU A 60 7.24 -6.83 -11.12
CA LEU A 60 6.32 -5.77 -11.56
C LEU A 60 6.98 -4.39 -11.56
N ILE A 61 7.90 -4.13 -10.63
CA ILE A 61 8.70 -2.90 -10.62
C ILE A 61 9.66 -2.92 -11.81
N GLU A 62 10.39 -4.02 -12.02
CA GLU A 62 11.24 -4.26 -13.19
C GLU A 62 10.45 -4.12 -14.50
N GLY A 63 9.20 -4.58 -14.51
CA GLY A 63 8.28 -4.40 -15.63
C GLY A 63 8.00 -2.93 -15.95
N ALA A 64 7.82 -2.10 -14.93
CA ALA A 64 7.69 -0.65 -15.10
C ALA A 64 9.00 0.01 -15.54
N LEU A 65 10.16 -0.58 -15.20
CA LEU A 65 11.48 -0.11 -15.61
C LEU A 65 11.92 -0.63 -16.99
N GLY A 66 11.13 -1.50 -17.62
CA GLY A 66 11.29 -1.93 -19.02
C GLY A 66 11.55 -3.42 -19.24
N SER A 67 11.65 -4.24 -18.19
CA SER A 67 11.75 -5.70 -18.36
C SER A 67 10.42 -6.31 -18.80
N LEU A 68 10.41 -7.12 -19.86
CA LEU A 68 9.19 -7.79 -20.34
C LEU A 68 9.25 -9.30 -20.12
N ASP A 69 10.13 -9.76 -19.23
CA ASP A 69 10.44 -11.18 -19.05
C ASP A 69 9.21 -11.98 -18.63
N GLY A 70 8.92 -13.03 -19.40
CA GLY A 70 7.80 -13.94 -19.17
C GLY A 70 6.40 -13.32 -19.31
N LEU A 71 6.29 -12.06 -19.77
CA LEU A 71 4.99 -11.38 -19.88
C LEU A 71 4.10 -12.02 -20.96
N GLU A 72 4.66 -12.31 -22.14
CA GLU A 72 3.92 -12.91 -23.25
C GLU A 72 3.48 -14.35 -22.95
N ASP A 73 4.28 -15.08 -22.18
CA ASP A 73 3.99 -16.45 -21.76
C ASP A 73 2.98 -16.57 -20.62
N ALA A 74 2.60 -15.44 -20.01
CA ALA A 74 1.73 -15.39 -18.85
C ALA A 74 0.25 -15.11 -19.19
N TYR A 75 -0.10 -14.88 -20.46
CA TYR A 75 -1.48 -14.63 -20.86
C TYR A 75 -2.37 -15.88 -20.73
N LEU A 76 -3.58 -15.66 -20.22
CA LEU A 76 -4.62 -16.68 -20.14
C LEU A 76 -6.00 -16.09 -20.41
N LYS A 77 -6.97 -16.95 -20.70
CA LYS A 77 -8.38 -16.60 -20.83
C LYS A 77 -9.23 -17.47 -19.90
N ARG A 78 -10.12 -16.84 -19.13
CA ARG A 78 -11.07 -17.51 -18.23
C ARG A 78 -12.38 -16.73 -18.19
N ASP A 79 -13.51 -17.42 -18.31
CA ASP A 79 -14.86 -16.83 -18.18
C ASP A 79 -15.08 -15.59 -19.08
N GLY A 80 -14.61 -15.64 -20.33
CA GLY A 80 -14.72 -14.52 -21.28
C GLY A 80 -13.72 -13.38 -21.07
N GLN A 81 -12.96 -13.37 -19.98
CA GLN A 81 -11.95 -12.36 -19.68
C GLN A 81 -10.53 -12.87 -19.96
N TYR A 82 -9.66 -11.96 -20.38
CA TYR A 82 -8.22 -12.17 -20.44
C TYR A 82 -7.55 -11.66 -19.17
N TYR A 83 -6.57 -12.43 -18.71
CA TYR A 83 -5.72 -12.11 -17.58
C TYR A 83 -4.25 -12.34 -17.96
N ASN A 84 -3.36 -11.90 -17.08
CA ASN A 84 -1.96 -12.25 -17.14
C ASN A 84 -1.51 -12.74 -15.75
N TYR A 85 -0.84 -13.88 -15.68
CA TYR A 85 -0.42 -14.51 -14.42
C TYR A 85 0.50 -13.63 -13.56
N LYS A 86 1.20 -12.65 -14.16
CA LYS A 86 2.04 -11.69 -13.43
C LYS A 86 1.27 -10.58 -12.73
N PHE A 87 -0.05 -10.45 -12.94
CA PHE A 87 -0.85 -9.36 -12.38
C PHE A 87 -2.00 -9.85 -11.49
N HIS A 88 -2.45 -8.97 -10.60
CA HIS A 88 -3.67 -9.18 -9.83
C HIS A 88 -4.90 -9.29 -10.75
N SER A 89 -5.96 -9.96 -10.28
CA SER A 89 -7.18 -10.19 -11.06
C SER A 89 -7.97 -8.92 -11.42
N SER A 90 -7.65 -7.78 -10.79
CA SER A 90 -8.20 -6.47 -11.19
C SER A 90 -7.60 -5.95 -12.49
N VAL A 91 -6.48 -6.52 -12.96
CA VAL A 91 -5.87 -6.23 -14.26
C VAL A 91 -6.35 -7.29 -15.24
N SER A 92 -7.52 -7.05 -15.82
CA SER A 92 -8.15 -7.93 -16.80
C SER A 92 -8.78 -7.11 -17.92
N HIS A 93 -9.12 -7.77 -19.03
CA HIS A 93 -9.86 -7.15 -20.13
C HIS A 93 -10.59 -8.21 -20.96
N GLU A 94 -11.68 -7.84 -21.64
CA GLU A 94 -12.46 -8.76 -22.49
C GLU A 94 -11.71 -9.24 -23.74
N SER A 95 -10.54 -8.64 -24.03
CA SER A 95 -9.72 -8.94 -25.21
C SER A 95 -8.24 -8.91 -24.85
N LYS A 96 -7.43 -9.76 -25.51
CA LYS A 96 -5.97 -9.83 -25.27
C LYS A 96 -5.28 -8.49 -25.54
N ILE A 97 -5.64 -7.84 -26.66
CA ILE A 97 -5.08 -6.53 -27.06
C ILE A 97 -5.47 -5.45 -26.05
N GLY A 98 -6.71 -5.47 -25.56
CA GLY A 98 -7.14 -4.53 -24.52
C GLY A 98 -6.37 -4.72 -23.22
N LEU A 99 -6.09 -5.98 -22.83
CA LEU A 99 -5.25 -6.28 -21.67
C LEU A 99 -3.80 -5.82 -21.87
N GLN A 100 -3.21 -6.03 -23.05
CA GLN A 100 -1.86 -5.54 -23.38
C GLN A 100 -1.76 -4.02 -23.19
N LYS A 101 -2.69 -3.27 -23.78
CA LYS A 101 -2.75 -1.79 -23.61
C LYS A 101 -2.96 -1.38 -22.15
N HIS A 102 -3.79 -2.11 -21.41
CA HIS A 102 -4.01 -1.84 -19.99
C HIS A 102 -2.74 -2.07 -19.16
N ILE A 103 -2.00 -3.13 -19.44
CA ILE A 103 -0.70 -3.43 -18.80
C ILE A 103 0.32 -2.34 -19.14
N GLU A 104 0.48 -1.99 -20.42
CA GLU A 104 1.38 -0.93 -20.89
C GLU A 104 1.07 0.41 -20.20
N SER A 105 -0.22 0.77 -20.09
CA SER A 105 -0.64 1.99 -19.40
C SER A 105 -0.29 1.96 -17.91
N LYS A 106 -0.43 0.81 -17.23
CA LYS A 106 -0.04 0.68 -15.83
C LYS A 106 1.47 0.77 -15.64
N PHE A 107 2.25 0.09 -16.48
CA PHE A 107 3.71 0.19 -16.44
C PHE A 107 4.18 1.63 -16.69
N SER A 108 3.63 2.31 -17.69
CA SER A 108 3.95 3.72 -17.96
C SER A 108 3.64 4.64 -16.78
N GLN A 109 2.49 4.45 -16.12
CA GLN A 109 2.13 5.22 -14.94
C GLN A 109 3.10 4.96 -13.78
N VAL A 110 3.40 3.69 -13.48
CA VAL A 110 4.30 3.33 -12.38
C VAL A 110 5.73 3.80 -12.66
N ALA A 111 6.21 3.74 -13.90
CA ALA A 111 7.50 4.28 -14.28
C ALA A 111 7.60 5.79 -13.98
N GLN A 112 6.53 6.55 -14.25
CA GLN A 112 6.48 7.99 -13.93
C GLN A 112 6.42 8.25 -12.42
N ASP A 113 5.72 7.40 -11.68
CA ASP A 113 5.64 7.51 -10.22
C ASP A 113 7.00 7.21 -9.60
N LEU A 114 7.67 6.11 -10.00
CA LEU A 114 8.99 5.74 -9.52
C LEU A 114 10.05 6.82 -9.78
N LYS A 115 9.97 7.50 -10.92
CA LYS A 115 10.87 8.61 -11.27
C LYS A 115 10.71 9.85 -10.37
N LYS A 116 9.54 10.02 -9.75
CA LYS A 116 9.19 11.21 -8.95
C LYS A 116 8.96 10.91 -7.47
N ALA A 117 8.93 9.63 -7.09
CA ALA A 117 8.65 9.20 -5.74
C ALA A 117 9.78 9.63 -4.80
N ASP A 118 9.42 10.20 -3.66
CA ASP A 118 10.35 10.45 -2.57
C ASP A 118 10.48 9.19 -1.72
N VAL A 119 9.38 8.42 -1.56
CA VAL A 119 9.34 7.19 -0.77
C VAL A 119 8.52 6.09 -1.44
N LEU A 120 9.10 4.89 -1.51
CA LEU A 120 8.46 3.65 -1.93
C LEU A 120 8.26 2.71 -0.73
N PHE A 121 7.01 2.43 -0.37
CA PHE A 121 6.66 1.44 0.65
C PHE A 121 6.40 0.07 0.01
N LEU A 122 7.13 -0.96 0.43
CA LEU A 122 6.96 -2.34 0.00
C LEU A 122 6.46 -3.21 1.16
N THR A 123 5.27 -3.78 1.02
CA THR A 123 4.64 -4.61 2.06
C THR A 123 4.58 -6.08 1.66
N PHE A 124 5.42 -6.92 2.25
CA PHE A 124 5.45 -8.35 1.96
C PHE A 124 4.41 -9.13 2.79
N GLY A 125 3.55 -9.87 2.11
CA GLY A 125 2.51 -10.73 2.70
C GLY A 125 2.99 -12.14 3.01
N THR A 126 3.60 -12.81 2.04
CA THR A 126 3.99 -14.22 2.15
C THR A 126 5.27 -14.53 1.36
N ALA A 127 6.09 -15.45 1.85
CA ALA A 127 7.21 -16.04 1.13
C ALA A 127 6.78 -17.25 0.29
N TRP A 128 5.50 -17.64 0.32
CA TRP A 128 4.97 -18.70 -0.54
C TRP A 128 4.70 -18.17 -1.94
N VAL A 129 5.31 -18.81 -2.93
CA VAL A 129 5.11 -18.51 -4.35
C VAL A 129 4.44 -19.66 -5.07
N HIS A 130 3.84 -19.32 -6.21
CA HIS A 130 3.32 -20.30 -7.16
C HIS A 130 4.05 -20.12 -8.49
N GLU A 131 4.31 -21.23 -9.16
CA GLU A 131 4.93 -21.26 -10.48
C GLU A 131 4.10 -22.14 -11.40
N ILE A 132 3.96 -21.77 -12.67
CA ILE A 132 3.34 -22.65 -13.66
C ILE A 132 4.17 -23.92 -13.79
N ALA A 133 3.59 -25.08 -13.47
CA ALA A 133 4.31 -26.33 -13.30
C ALA A 133 5.12 -26.75 -14.55
N LYS A 134 4.59 -26.44 -15.74
CA LYS A 134 5.23 -26.79 -17.02
C LYS A 134 6.39 -25.87 -17.43
N ARG A 135 6.43 -24.64 -16.91
CA ARG A 135 7.35 -23.59 -17.38
C ARG A 135 8.24 -23.00 -16.29
N LYS A 136 7.98 -23.33 -15.01
CA LYS A 136 8.61 -22.70 -13.84
C LYS A 136 8.49 -21.17 -13.84
N LEU A 137 7.44 -20.65 -14.48
CA LEU A 137 7.16 -19.22 -14.54
C LEU A 137 6.49 -18.79 -13.23
N LEU A 138 7.12 -17.88 -12.50
CA LEU A 138 6.56 -17.27 -11.28
C LEU A 138 5.23 -16.57 -11.61
N VAL A 139 4.24 -16.74 -10.74
CA VAL A 139 2.93 -16.09 -10.91
C VAL A 139 2.54 -15.28 -9.67
N THR A 140 2.00 -14.10 -9.92
CA THR A 140 1.41 -13.22 -8.90
C THR A 140 0.04 -13.72 -8.47
N ASN A 141 -0.76 -14.21 -9.43
CA ASN A 141 -2.12 -14.67 -9.18
C ASN A 141 -2.43 -15.89 -10.04
N CYS A 142 -2.89 -16.99 -9.44
CA CYS A 142 -3.27 -18.21 -10.17
C CYS A 142 -4.61 -18.07 -10.92
N HIS A 143 -5.31 -16.94 -10.79
CA HIS A 143 -6.58 -16.63 -11.46
C HIS A 143 -7.58 -17.78 -11.38
N LYS A 144 -7.75 -18.36 -10.19
CA LYS A 144 -8.66 -19.48 -9.90
C LYS A 144 -8.51 -20.69 -10.85
N MET A 145 -7.38 -20.82 -11.54
CA MET A 145 -7.08 -21.97 -12.39
C MET A 145 -6.82 -23.22 -11.53
N PRO A 146 -6.97 -24.44 -12.08
CA PRO A 146 -6.79 -25.68 -11.33
C PRO A 146 -5.43 -25.75 -10.61
N ARG A 147 -5.44 -26.07 -9.31
CA ARG A 147 -4.23 -26.11 -8.47
C ARG A 147 -3.10 -26.99 -9.04
N LYS A 148 -3.45 -28.06 -9.75
CA LYS A 148 -2.49 -28.98 -10.40
C LYS A 148 -1.63 -28.34 -11.49
N GLU A 149 -2.02 -27.16 -11.98
CA GLU A 149 -1.24 -26.40 -12.97
C GLU A 149 -0.08 -25.63 -12.34
N PHE A 150 -0.03 -25.56 -11.00
CA PHE A 150 0.96 -24.77 -10.28
C PHE A 150 1.77 -25.62 -9.31
N ASN A 151 3.07 -25.39 -9.31
CA ASN A 151 3.94 -25.80 -8.23
C ASN A 151 3.96 -24.69 -7.19
N LYS A 152 3.90 -25.08 -5.91
CA LYS A 152 3.99 -24.15 -4.80
C LYS A 152 5.27 -24.43 -4.03
N ARG A 153 6.02 -23.37 -3.73
CA ARG A 153 7.25 -23.46 -2.94
C ARG A 153 7.41 -22.25 -2.04
N LEU A 154 8.23 -22.42 -1.02
CA LEU A 154 8.67 -21.33 -0.15
C LEU A 154 9.90 -20.68 -0.80
N LEU A 155 9.96 -19.36 -0.78
CA LEU A 155 11.15 -18.60 -1.17
C LEU A 155 12.26 -18.75 -0.12
N ASP A 156 13.49 -18.76 -0.58
CA ASP A 156 14.67 -18.57 0.26
C ASP A 156 15.05 -17.08 0.35
N VAL A 157 15.66 -16.68 1.46
CA VAL A 157 16.28 -15.35 1.61
C VAL A 157 17.36 -15.13 0.56
N GLN A 158 18.08 -16.19 0.16
CA GLN A 158 19.09 -16.15 -0.92
C GLN A 158 18.50 -15.88 -2.31
N GLU A 159 17.19 -16.04 -2.50
CA GLU A 159 16.49 -15.62 -3.73
C GLU A 159 16.03 -14.16 -3.62
N ILE A 160 15.54 -13.77 -2.44
CA ILE A 160 14.94 -12.43 -2.21
C ILE A 160 16.02 -11.34 -2.26
N ILE A 161 17.16 -11.55 -1.60
CA ILE A 161 18.20 -10.52 -1.46
C ILE A 161 18.79 -10.11 -2.81
N PRO A 162 19.31 -11.02 -3.66
CA PRO A 162 19.85 -10.64 -4.96
C PRO A 162 18.80 -10.00 -5.86
N ALA A 163 17.59 -10.55 -5.91
CA ALA A 163 16.52 -9.99 -6.75
C ALA A 163 16.13 -8.57 -6.34
N PHE A 164 16.11 -8.28 -5.03
CA PHE A 164 15.89 -6.92 -4.54
C PHE A 164 17.02 -5.99 -4.96
N PHE A 165 18.29 -6.39 -4.81
CA PHE A 165 19.42 -5.52 -5.17
C PHE A 165 19.53 -5.26 -6.66
N THR A 166 19.22 -6.23 -7.53
CA THR A 166 19.08 -6.00 -8.97
C THR A 166 18.01 -4.96 -9.26
N MET A 167 16.82 -5.11 -8.66
CA MET A 167 15.73 -4.15 -8.84
C MET A 167 16.08 -2.76 -8.29
N LYS A 168 16.77 -2.70 -7.15
CA LYS A 168 17.25 -1.46 -6.54
C LYS A 168 18.26 -0.74 -7.43
N GLU A 169 19.19 -1.46 -8.05
CA GLU A 169 20.17 -0.88 -8.98
C GLU A 169 19.47 -0.17 -10.15
N HIS A 170 18.46 -0.82 -10.75
CA HIS A 170 17.66 -0.22 -11.82
C HIS A 170 16.81 0.97 -11.32
N LEU A 171 16.27 0.90 -10.11
CA LEU A 171 15.58 2.04 -9.49
C LEU A 171 16.52 3.23 -9.30
N GLN A 172 17.72 3.01 -8.78
CA GLN A 172 18.71 4.06 -8.54
C GLN A 172 19.16 4.75 -9.83
N ALA A 173 19.21 4.02 -10.95
CA ALA A 173 19.49 4.60 -12.26
C ALA A 173 18.42 5.61 -12.73
N VAL A 174 17.18 5.47 -12.25
CA VAL A 174 16.05 6.35 -12.61
C VAL A 174 15.76 7.40 -11.55
N ASN A 175 15.95 7.06 -10.28
CA ASN A 175 15.70 7.92 -9.12
C ASN A 175 16.69 7.60 -7.98
N PRO A 176 17.86 8.27 -7.94
CA PRO A 176 18.92 7.99 -6.96
C PRO A 176 18.58 8.42 -5.53
N ASP A 177 17.60 9.32 -5.34
CA ASP A 177 17.22 9.86 -4.04
C ASP A 177 16.06 9.07 -3.38
N LEU A 178 15.49 8.08 -4.09
CA LEU A 178 14.35 7.29 -3.63
C LEU A 178 14.66 6.55 -2.33
N GLN A 179 13.84 6.78 -1.30
CA GLN A 179 13.89 5.98 -0.08
C GLN A 179 12.94 4.79 -0.17
N ILE A 180 13.37 3.62 0.31
CA ILE A 180 12.54 2.40 0.32
C ILE A 180 12.23 2.02 1.77
N VAL A 181 10.94 1.84 2.07
CA VAL A 181 10.50 1.33 3.38
C VAL A 181 9.87 -0.04 3.20
N LEU A 182 10.52 -1.05 3.76
CA LEU A 182 10.05 -2.42 3.81
C LEU A 182 9.16 -2.64 5.03
N THR A 183 8.15 -3.48 4.90
CA THR A 183 7.37 -3.97 6.04
C THR A 183 6.84 -5.37 5.77
N VAL A 184 6.78 -6.19 6.82
CA VAL A 184 6.08 -7.47 6.75
C VAL A 184 4.62 -7.24 7.15
N SER A 185 3.68 -7.67 6.31
CA SER A 185 2.26 -7.58 6.60
C SER A 185 1.92 -8.31 7.89
N PRO A 186 1.14 -7.70 8.78
CA PRO A 186 0.69 -8.35 10.02
C PRO A 186 -0.46 -9.36 9.82
N VAL A 187 -1.05 -9.40 8.62
CA VAL A 187 -2.12 -10.35 8.27
C VAL A 187 -1.56 -11.78 8.19
N ARG A 188 -2.28 -12.73 8.78
CA ARG A 188 -1.89 -14.15 8.80
C ARG A 188 -2.27 -14.85 7.50
N HIS A 189 -1.35 -15.61 6.90
CA HIS A 189 -1.63 -16.48 5.76
C HIS A 189 -1.87 -17.91 6.24
N THR A 190 -3.12 -18.25 6.59
CA THR A 190 -3.46 -19.54 7.22
C THR A 190 -3.81 -20.66 6.23
N LYS A 191 -3.76 -20.40 4.92
CA LYS A 191 -4.08 -21.39 3.88
C LYS A 191 -3.13 -22.60 3.88
N GLU A 192 -1.92 -22.43 4.39
CA GLU A 192 -0.92 -23.48 4.57
C GLU A 192 -1.13 -24.15 5.92
N THR A 193 -0.62 -23.53 6.98
CA THR A 193 -0.88 -23.78 8.41
C THR A 193 -0.35 -22.57 9.18
N LEU A 194 -0.66 -22.45 10.47
CA LEU A 194 -0.04 -21.42 11.32
C LEU A 194 1.48 -21.60 11.44
N ALA A 195 1.97 -22.85 11.51
CA ALA A 195 3.41 -23.13 11.55
C ALA A 195 4.11 -22.66 10.25
N LEU A 196 3.54 -22.98 9.09
CA LEU A 196 4.10 -22.56 7.80
C LEU A 196 3.92 -21.07 7.53
N ASN A 197 2.89 -20.43 8.08
CA ASN A 197 2.78 -18.97 8.10
C ASN A 197 3.96 -18.36 8.86
N ASN A 198 4.27 -18.87 10.06
CA ASN A 198 5.40 -18.35 10.84
C ASN A 198 6.72 -18.55 10.10
N VAL A 199 6.97 -19.72 9.50
CA VAL A 199 8.15 -19.93 8.65
C VAL A 199 8.22 -18.88 7.53
N SER A 200 7.12 -18.67 6.81
CA SER A 200 7.03 -17.64 5.76
C SER A 200 7.33 -16.24 6.29
N LYS A 201 6.73 -15.84 7.42
CA LYS A 201 6.97 -14.51 8.02
C LYS A 201 8.42 -14.38 8.51
N SER A 202 9.02 -15.44 9.04
CA SER A 202 10.43 -15.46 9.43
C SER A 202 11.37 -15.25 8.23
N VAL A 203 11.11 -15.90 7.09
CA VAL A 203 11.87 -15.67 5.84
C VAL A 203 11.77 -14.19 5.44
N LEU A 204 10.55 -13.64 5.37
CA LEU A 204 10.35 -12.24 4.98
C LEU A 204 11.01 -11.28 5.95
N ARG A 205 10.91 -11.54 7.27
CA ARG A 205 11.51 -10.68 8.28
C ARG A 205 13.02 -10.71 8.21
N LEU A 206 13.62 -11.88 8.05
CA LEU A 206 15.05 -12.04 7.88
C LEU A 206 15.55 -11.34 6.61
N ALA A 207 14.83 -11.47 5.49
CA ALA A 207 15.12 -10.72 4.28
C ALA A 207 15.06 -9.20 4.51
N CYS A 208 13.98 -8.68 5.11
CA CYS A 208 13.88 -7.26 5.42
C CYS A 208 15.02 -6.76 6.31
N HIS A 209 15.47 -7.56 7.29
CA HIS A 209 16.60 -7.21 8.15
C HIS A 209 17.88 -7.01 7.33
N TYR A 210 18.27 -8.00 6.52
CA TYR A 210 19.46 -7.89 5.69
C TYR A 210 19.35 -6.73 4.70
N LEU A 211 18.20 -6.56 4.05
CA LEU A 211 18.02 -5.49 3.07
C LEU A 211 18.17 -4.09 3.68
N SER A 212 17.62 -3.86 4.87
CA SER A 212 17.75 -2.57 5.57
C SER A 212 19.11 -2.37 6.24
N ASP A 213 19.82 -3.45 6.58
CA ASP A 213 21.15 -3.38 7.19
C ASP A 213 22.24 -3.12 6.14
N MET A 214 22.06 -3.66 4.94
CA MET A 214 23.03 -3.58 3.84
C MET A 214 22.91 -2.30 3.00
N ALA A 215 21.85 -1.51 3.13
CA ALA A 215 21.61 -0.31 2.32
C ALA A 215 21.01 0.84 3.12
N GLU A 216 21.68 1.99 3.15
CA GLU A 216 21.31 3.16 3.98
C GLU A 216 19.98 3.81 3.57
N ASP A 217 19.57 3.68 2.32
CA ASP A 217 18.31 4.18 1.75
C ASP A 217 17.15 3.18 1.87
N VAL A 218 17.38 2.04 2.53
CA VAL A 218 16.38 0.99 2.76
C VAL A 218 16.11 0.84 4.25
N HIS A 219 14.85 0.86 4.61
CA HIS A 219 14.43 0.91 6.00
C HIS A 219 13.34 -0.11 6.31
N TYR A 220 13.07 -0.36 7.59
CA TYR A 220 12.06 -1.32 8.02
C TYR A 220 11.03 -0.69 8.97
N PHE A 221 9.74 -0.82 8.63
CA PHE A 221 8.64 -0.48 9.52
C PHE A 221 8.06 -1.76 10.17
N PRO A 222 8.05 -1.87 11.51
CA PRO A 222 7.75 -3.13 12.20
C PRO A 222 6.24 -3.41 12.37
N SER A 223 5.45 -3.33 11.31
CA SER A 223 3.98 -3.49 11.42
C SER A 223 3.56 -4.90 11.87
N TYR A 224 4.34 -5.92 11.50
CA TYR A 224 4.15 -7.31 11.93
C TYR A 224 4.34 -7.48 13.43
N GLU A 225 5.43 -6.93 13.97
CA GLU A 225 5.76 -6.97 15.38
C GLU A 225 4.78 -6.13 16.21
N ILE A 226 4.33 -4.96 15.72
CA ILE A 226 3.29 -4.17 16.41
C ILE A 226 2.04 -5.03 16.62
N MET A 227 1.61 -5.77 15.60
CA MET A 227 0.43 -6.61 15.71
C MET A 227 0.64 -7.81 16.65
N LEU A 228 1.83 -8.42 16.64
CA LEU A 228 2.08 -9.64 17.40
C LEU A 228 2.44 -9.41 18.86
N ASP A 229 3.26 -8.41 19.14
CA ASP A 229 3.92 -8.25 20.44
C ASP A 229 3.32 -7.11 21.26
N ASP A 230 2.92 -6.03 20.57
CA ASP A 230 2.31 -4.87 21.22
C ASP A 230 0.77 -5.02 21.32
N LEU A 231 0.11 -5.36 20.20
CA LEU A 231 -1.32 -5.64 20.10
C LEU A 231 -1.66 -7.12 20.36
N ARG A 232 -1.04 -7.71 21.38
CA ARG A 232 -1.07 -9.16 21.67
C ARG A 232 -2.39 -9.68 22.26
N ASP A 233 -3.52 -9.30 21.67
CA ASP A 233 -4.88 -9.65 22.09
C ASP A 233 -5.79 -9.92 20.86
N TYR A 234 -6.63 -10.96 20.94
CA TYR A 234 -7.58 -11.31 19.88
C TYR A 234 -8.58 -10.21 19.55
N ARG A 235 -8.80 -9.25 20.46
CA ARG A 235 -9.69 -8.10 20.25
C ARG A 235 -9.29 -7.21 19.06
N PHE A 236 -8.06 -7.32 18.56
CA PHE A 236 -7.57 -6.56 17.41
C PHE A 236 -7.70 -7.31 16.09
N TYR A 237 -8.27 -8.52 16.11
CA TYR A 237 -8.57 -9.28 14.91
C TYR A 237 -10.04 -9.10 14.50
N GLU A 238 -10.29 -9.26 13.20
CA GLU A 238 -11.61 -9.45 12.65
C GLU A 238 -12.21 -10.80 13.06
N LYS A 239 -13.49 -11.02 12.72
CA LYS A 239 -14.22 -12.27 13.06
C LYS A 239 -13.55 -13.54 12.54
N ASP A 240 -12.74 -13.43 11.49
CA ASP A 240 -12.01 -14.57 10.93
C ASP A 240 -10.71 -14.90 11.67
N LEU A 241 -10.32 -14.09 12.65
CA LEU A 241 -9.09 -14.22 13.45
C LEU A 241 -7.79 -14.22 12.61
N ILE A 242 -7.87 -13.68 11.39
CA ILE A 242 -6.80 -13.63 10.40
C ILE A 242 -6.46 -12.19 10.06
N HIS A 243 -7.49 -11.39 9.76
CA HIS A 243 -7.34 -9.97 9.44
C HIS A 243 -7.36 -9.13 10.71
N ILE A 244 -6.73 -7.96 10.64
CA ILE A 244 -6.76 -6.96 11.71
C ILE A 244 -8.03 -6.14 11.55
N ASN A 245 -8.67 -5.81 12.66
CA ASN A 245 -9.81 -4.91 12.65
C ASN A 245 -9.40 -3.43 12.66
N GLU A 246 -10.40 -2.55 12.52
CA GLU A 246 -10.20 -1.10 12.47
C GLU A 246 -9.39 -0.57 13.67
N GLN A 247 -9.64 -1.08 14.89
CA GLN A 247 -8.93 -0.66 16.09
C GLN A 247 -7.42 -0.98 16.01
N GLY A 248 -7.05 -2.16 15.51
CA GLY A 248 -5.65 -2.54 15.34
C GLY A 248 -4.96 -1.75 14.22
N ILE A 249 -5.66 -1.55 13.10
CA ILE A 249 -5.14 -0.73 11.99
C ILE A 249 -4.97 0.74 12.42
N ASP A 250 -5.91 1.31 13.18
CA ASP A 250 -5.82 2.66 13.74
C ASP A 250 -4.60 2.81 14.64
N TYR A 251 -4.31 1.81 15.47
CA TYR A 251 -3.12 1.83 16.32
C TYR A 251 -1.83 1.79 15.49
N ILE A 252 -1.73 0.90 14.50
CA ILE A 252 -0.55 0.86 13.62
C ILE A 252 -0.40 2.17 12.85
N TRP A 253 -1.51 2.79 12.42
CA TRP A 253 -1.51 4.11 11.80
C TRP A 253 -1.01 5.22 12.74
N GLN A 254 -1.35 5.16 14.03
CA GLN A 254 -0.81 6.10 15.02
C GLN A 254 0.70 5.96 15.17
N VAL A 255 1.21 4.72 15.25
CA VAL A 255 2.66 4.45 15.30
C VAL A 255 3.32 4.94 14.01
N PHE A 256 2.77 4.60 12.84
CA PHE A 256 3.24 5.08 11.54
C PHE A 256 3.32 6.62 11.49
N SER A 257 2.26 7.30 11.92
CA SER A 257 2.19 8.76 11.93
C SER A 257 3.24 9.36 12.87
N LYS A 258 3.45 8.76 14.05
CA LYS A 258 4.47 9.20 15.00
C LYS A 258 5.89 9.00 14.46
N THR A 259 6.11 7.91 13.73
CA THR A 259 7.41 7.58 13.12
C THR A 259 7.75 8.50 11.95
N TYR A 260 6.80 8.71 11.03
CA TYR A 260 7.10 9.35 9.74
C TYR A 260 6.67 10.80 9.64
N PHE A 261 5.80 11.32 10.50
CA PHE A 261 5.30 12.69 10.35
C PHE A 261 6.02 13.64 11.29
N SER A 262 6.57 14.72 10.72
CA SER A 262 6.99 15.88 11.50
C SER A 262 5.82 16.42 12.34
N LYS A 263 6.11 17.13 13.43
CA LYS A 263 5.06 17.77 14.25
C LYS A 263 4.13 18.66 13.41
N LYS A 264 4.70 19.40 12.44
CA LYS A 264 3.94 20.22 11.49
C LYS A 264 3.00 19.39 10.61
N THR A 265 3.47 18.24 10.11
CA THR A 265 2.66 17.31 9.32
C THR A 265 1.52 16.73 10.17
N GLN A 266 1.81 16.30 11.40
CA GLN A 266 0.78 15.78 12.33
C GLN A 266 -0.30 16.81 12.63
N ASP A 267 0.09 18.07 12.89
CA ASP A 267 -0.86 19.14 13.17
C ASP A 267 -1.76 19.44 11.97
N LEU A 268 -1.21 19.41 10.75
CA LEU A 268 -1.98 19.58 9.51
C LEU A 268 -2.94 18.41 9.25
N VAL A 269 -2.51 17.17 9.53
CA VAL A 269 -3.38 15.98 9.47
C VAL A 269 -4.54 16.13 10.45
N ASN A 270 -4.29 16.55 11.69
CA ASN A 270 -5.33 16.74 12.72
C ASN A 270 -6.33 17.83 12.32
N GLU A 271 -5.85 18.96 11.78
CA GLU A 271 -6.69 20.04 11.28
C GLU A 271 -7.59 19.55 10.14
N TRP A 272 -7.02 18.82 9.17
CA TRP A 272 -7.78 18.21 8.08
C TRP A 272 -8.81 17.20 8.58
N GLN A 273 -8.45 16.29 9.49
CA GLN A 273 -9.37 15.28 10.03
C GLN A 273 -10.57 15.90 10.75
N SER A 274 -10.36 17.01 11.47
CA SER A 274 -11.46 17.78 12.08
C SER A 274 -12.47 18.25 11.03
N ILE A 275 -11.97 18.76 9.90
CA ILE A 275 -12.81 19.24 8.79
C ILE A 275 -13.45 18.08 8.04
N ALA A 276 -12.70 17.02 7.74
CA ALA A 276 -13.22 15.83 7.07
C ALA A 276 -14.37 15.19 7.85
N LYS A 277 -14.22 15.08 9.18
CA LYS A 277 -15.29 14.63 10.08
C LYS A 277 -16.49 15.56 10.02
N ALA A 278 -16.28 16.87 10.09
CA ALA A 278 -17.34 17.88 9.95
C ALA A 278 -18.11 17.70 8.62
N LEU A 279 -17.40 17.51 7.50
CA LEU A 279 -17.97 17.31 6.16
C LEU A 279 -18.73 15.98 6.00
N SER A 280 -18.43 14.97 6.82
CA SER A 280 -19.11 13.67 6.81
C SER A 280 -20.48 13.69 7.51
N HIS A 281 -20.74 14.69 8.36
CA HIS A 281 -22.01 14.80 9.07
C HIS A 281 -23.15 15.11 8.09
N LYS A 282 -24.19 14.27 8.11
CA LYS A 282 -25.45 14.53 7.39
C LYS A 282 -26.33 15.47 8.23
N ALA A 283 -26.69 16.62 7.67
CA ALA A 283 -27.57 17.57 8.33
C ALA A 283 -29.03 17.10 8.32
N PHE A 284 -29.72 17.21 9.45
CA PHE A 284 -31.15 16.89 9.55
C PHE A 284 -32.02 17.93 8.81
N ASN A 285 -31.64 19.22 8.87
CA ASN A 285 -32.26 20.28 8.07
C ASN A 285 -31.17 21.16 7.42
N PRO A 286 -30.79 20.88 6.15
CA PRO A 286 -29.76 21.62 5.42
C PRO A 286 -30.05 23.11 5.23
N LYS A 287 -31.32 23.53 5.27
CA LYS A 287 -31.71 24.94 5.11
C LYS A 287 -31.75 25.73 6.41
N SER A 288 -31.58 25.06 7.56
CA SER A 288 -31.59 25.75 8.86
C SER A 288 -30.43 26.76 8.98
N GLY A 289 -30.68 27.90 9.61
CA GLY A 289 -29.64 28.93 9.81
C GLY A 289 -28.41 28.41 10.54
N LYS A 290 -28.60 27.49 11.51
CA LYS A 290 -27.49 26.82 12.22
C LYS A 290 -26.60 26.00 11.28
N HIS A 291 -27.20 25.24 10.35
CA HIS A 291 -26.42 24.47 9.39
C HIS A 291 -25.70 25.37 8.38
N GLN A 292 -26.36 26.42 7.91
CA GLN A 292 -25.74 27.40 6.99
C GLN A 292 -24.56 28.12 7.65
N GLN A 293 -24.65 28.49 8.93
CA GLN A 293 -23.51 29.03 9.69
C GLN A 293 -22.38 28.01 9.82
N PHE A 294 -22.71 26.75 10.10
CA PHE A 294 -21.72 25.65 10.12
C PHE A 294 -20.99 25.50 8.78
N LEU A 295 -21.70 25.57 7.65
CA LEU A 295 -21.10 25.50 6.31
C LEU A 295 -20.19 26.71 6.05
N ARG A 296 -20.58 27.92 6.43
CA ARG A 296 -19.74 29.13 6.31
C ARG A 296 -18.43 28.99 7.12
N ASN A 297 -18.53 28.54 8.36
CA ASN A 297 -17.36 28.30 9.22
C ASN A 297 -16.45 27.21 8.63
N THR A 298 -17.04 26.15 8.07
CA THR A 298 -16.29 25.06 7.42
C THR A 298 -15.59 25.54 6.16
N LEU A 299 -16.25 26.38 5.35
CA LEU A 299 -15.68 26.98 4.16
C LEU A 299 -14.47 27.86 4.50
N GLN A 300 -14.58 28.72 5.52
CA GLN A 300 -13.47 29.58 5.96
C GLN A 300 -12.24 28.75 6.36
N LYS A 301 -12.43 27.63 7.06
CA LYS A 301 -11.34 26.70 7.41
C LYS A 301 -10.71 26.06 6.16
N LEU A 302 -11.54 25.61 5.21
CA LEU A 302 -11.05 25.02 3.96
C LEU A 302 -10.25 26.03 3.13
N GLU A 303 -10.71 27.29 3.03
CA GLU A 303 -9.98 28.36 2.33
C GLU A 303 -8.64 28.66 3.00
N GLY A 304 -8.55 28.58 4.33
CA GLY A 304 -7.28 28.69 5.07
C GLY A 304 -6.30 27.52 4.82
N LEU A 305 -6.80 26.34 4.45
CA LEU A 305 -5.99 25.16 4.14
C LEU A 305 -5.53 25.09 2.67
N GLN A 306 -6.10 25.89 1.78
CA GLN A 306 -5.86 25.78 0.34
C GLN A 306 -4.40 26.01 -0.07
N SER A 307 -3.62 26.75 0.73
CA SER A 307 -2.19 26.95 0.50
C SER A 307 -1.32 25.76 0.91
N LYS A 308 -1.87 24.83 1.71
CA LYS A 308 -1.15 23.67 2.28
C LYS A 308 -1.64 22.34 1.71
N LEU A 309 -2.91 22.24 1.34
CA LEU A 309 -3.57 21.00 0.90
C LEU A 309 -4.43 21.22 -0.34
N THR A 310 -4.61 20.15 -1.13
CA THR A 310 -5.56 20.14 -2.25
C THR A 310 -6.98 19.92 -1.73
N VAL A 311 -7.71 21.01 -1.51
CA VAL A 311 -9.09 21.02 -0.96
C VAL A 311 -10.13 21.66 -1.89
N LYS A 312 -9.81 21.82 -3.18
CA LYS A 312 -10.66 22.52 -4.16
C LYS A 312 -12.03 21.85 -4.34
N GLN A 313 -12.08 20.52 -4.33
CA GLN A 313 -13.32 19.76 -4.49
C GLN A 313 -14.23 19.92 -3.26
N GLU A 314 -13.66 19.91 -2.07
CA GLU A 314 -14.39 20.15 -0.82
C GLU A 314 -14.95 21.57 -0.75
N ILE A 315 -14.15 22.56 -1.14
CA ILE A 315 -14.61 23.95 -1.23
C ILE A 315 -15.80 24.06 -2.18
N ALA A 316 -15.71 23.46 -3.37
CA ALA A 316 -16.81 23.47 -4.34
C ALA A 316 -18.08 22.79 -3.77
N LYS A 317 -17.91 21.65 -3.10
CA LYS A 317 -19.01 20.90 -2.46
C LYS A 317 -19.67 21.67 -1.32
N VAL A 318 -18.91 22.42 -0.52
CA VAL A 318 -19.48 23.27 0.53
C VAL A 318 -20.20 24.47 -0.08
N LYS A 319 -19.60 25.11 -1.09
CA LYS A 319 -20.21 26.25 -1.81
C LYS A 319 -21.54 25.88 -2.45
N SER A 320 -21.69 24.67 -3.00
CA SER A 320 -22.95 24.21 -3.59
C SER A 320 -24.08 23.96 -2.58
N GLN A 321 -23.78 23.87 -1.28
CA GLN A 321 -24.75 23.64 -0.20
C GLN A 321 -25.13 24.93 0.54
N LEU A 322 -24.38 26.02 0.31
CA LEU A 322 -24.72 27.32 0.85
C LEU A 322 -25.92 27.88 0.10
N ASN A 323 -26.90 28.40 0.84
CA ASN A 323 -27.96 29.20 0.25
C ASN A 323 -27.33 30.51 -0.23
N ILE A 324 -27.03 30.59 -1.52
CA ILE A 324 -26.75 31.86 -2.19
C ILE A 324 -28.10 32.53 -2.37
N ASN A 325 -28.62 33.12 -1.29
CA ASN A 325 -29.65 34.17 -1.22
C ASN A 325 -30.25 34.18 0.20
N GLY A 326 -29.98 35.28 0.89
CA GLY A 326 -30.50 35.67 2.20
C GLY A 326 -30.04 37.08 2.46
#